data_AF-A0A101NQ54-F1
#
_entry.id   AF-A0A101NQ54-F1
#
_cell.length_a   1.000
_cell.length_b   1.000
_cell.length_c   1.000
_cell.angle_alpha   90.00
_cell.angle_beta   90.00
_cell.angle_gamma   90.00
#
_symmetry.space_group_name_H-M   'P 1'
#
loop_
_entity.id
_entity.type
_entity.pdbx_description
1 polymer ?
#
loop_
_entity_poly.entity_id
_entity_poly.type
_entity_poly.pdbx_seq_one_letter_code
_entity_poly.pdbx_strand_id
1 'polypeptide(L)'
;MTGDGPGGDYAIQQVLESSSPANLPRAEENQLVALGSRIWLAEVTGTGRDRWPTYFGNEPLHTPYRDVRIQAGIARTVGGSPDRARVRLVWAGEDPAGEAEDGRSAQVLLTRSHAAWQPIR
;
A
#
# COMPACT_ATOMS: atom_id res chain seq x y z
N MET A 1 -14.08 4.66 24.63
CA MET A 1 -13.27 3.41 24.56
C MET A 1 -12.48 3.51 23.27
N THR A 2 -11.30 4.13 23.32
CA THR A 2 -10.50 4.47 22.13
C THR A 2 -9.48 3.38 21.92
N GLY A 3 -9.80 2.43 21.04
CA GLY A 3 -8.91 1.34 20.63
C GLY A 3 -8.12 1.66 19.36
N ASP A 4 -7.91 2.94 19.07
CA ASP A 4 -7.41 3.43 17.78
C ASP A 4 -6.05 4.14 17.95
N GLY A 5 -5.10 3.40 18.53
CA GLY A 5 -3.73 3.87 18.74
C GLY A 5 -2.71 2.88 18.18
N PRO A 6 -1.40 3.16 18.30
CA PRO A 6 -0.32 2.34 17.74
C PRO A 6 -0.42 0.83 18.06
N GLY A 7 -1.04 0.47 19.19
CA GLY A 7 -1.31 -0.92 19.57
C GLY A 7 -2.28 -1.66 18.64
N GLY A 8 -3.26 -0.96 18.07
CA GLY A 8 -4.16 -1.50 17.04
C GLY A 8 -3.42 -1.76 15.73
N ASP A 9 -2.57 -0.83 15.31
CA ASP A 9 -1.72 -0.97 14.12
C ASP A 9 -0.78 -2.18 14.24
N TYR A 10 -0.19 -2.40 15.42
CA TYR A 10 0.62 -3.60 15.68
C TYR A 10 -0.17 -4.90 15.57
N ALA A 11 -1.41 -4.94 16.05
CA ALA A 11 -2.27 -6.12 15.93
C ALA A 11 -2.63 -6.40 14.47
N ILE A 12 -2.99 -5.37 13.71
CA ILE A 12 -3.27 -5.46 12.27
C ILE A 12 -2.03 -5.95 11.52
N GLN A 13 -0.84 -5.44 11.85
CA GLN A 13 0.41 -5.90 11.25
C GLN A 13 0.66 -7.39 11.49
N GLN A 14 0.45 -7.90 12.71
CA GLN A 14 0.65 -9.32 12.99
C GLN A 14 -0.36 -10.23 12.26
N VAL A 15 -1.61 -9.80 12.16
CA VAL A 15 -2.62 -10.52 11.36
C VAL A 15 -2.20 -10.55 9.89
N LEU A 16 -1.71 -9.43 9.37
CA LEU A 16 -1.25 -9.33 7.99
C LEU A 16 -0.02 -10.22 7.73
N GLU A 17 0.97 -10.21 8.63
CA GLU A 17 2.17 -11.05 8.57
C GLU A 17 1.84 -12.55 8.62
N SER A 18 0.90 -12.96 9.48
CA SER A 18 0.48 -14.37 9.60
C SER A 18 -0.30 -14.88 8.37
N SER A 19 -0.91 -13.98 7.59
CA SER A 19 -1.68 -14.34 6.39
C SER A 19 -0.84 -14.90 5.25
N SER A 20 0.48 -14.63 5.20
CA SER A 20 1.39 -15.28 4.24
C SER A 20 2.85 -15.23 4.68
N PRO A 21 3.59 -16.35 4.49
CA PRO A 21 4.99 -16.43 4.88
C PRO A 21 5.84 -15.38 4.17
N ALA A 22 6.79 -14.80 4.90
CA ALA A 22 7.77 -13.87 4.35
C ALA A 22 8.67 -14.62 3.34
N ASN A 23 8.84 -14.02 2.16
CA ASN A 23 9.64 -14.57 1.07
C ASN A 23 10.60 -13.53 0.48
N LEU A 24 10.88 -12.47 1.24
CA LEU A 24 11.75 -11.36 0.90
C LEU A 24 12.65 -11.02 2.11
N PRO A 25 13.86 -10.48 1.88
CA PRO A 25 14.64 -9.86 2.94
C PRO A 25 13.87 -8.71 3.59
N ARG A 26 13.92 -8.59 4.93
CA ARG A 26 13.14 -7.58 5.67
C ARG A 26 13.41 -6.13 5.23
N ALA A 27 14.66 -5.83 4.86
CA ALA A 27 15.03 -4.50 4.36
C ALA A 27 14.34 -4.19 3.02
N GLU A 28 14.27 -5.18 2.13
CA GLU A 28 13.62 -5.05 0.83
C GLU A 28 12.10 -4.97 0.99
N GLU A 29 11.52 -5.79 1.87
CA GLU A 29 10.11 -5.72 2.22
C GLU A 29 9.72 -4.32 2.72
N ASN A 30 10.49 -3.75 3.65
CA ASN A 30 10.24 -2.40 4.17
C ASN A 30 10.32 -1.33 3.06
N GLN A 31 11.26 -1.46 2.12
CA GLN A 31 11.37 -0.56 0.97
C GLN A 31 10.14 -0.66 0.05
N LEU A 32 9.69 -1.88 -0.22
CA LEU A 32 8.53 -2.14 -1.06
C LEU A 32 7.23 -1.67 -0.41
N VAL A 33 7.07 -1.89 0.89
CA VAL A 33 5.94 -1.36 1.66
C VAL A 33 5.94 0.15 1.60
N ALA A 34 7.07 0.82 1.85
CA ALA A 34 7.15 2.28 1.77
C ALA A 34 6.84 2.82 0.36
N LEU A 35 7.31 2.14 -0.68
CA LEU A 35 6.99 2.49 -2.08
C LEU A 35 5.50 2.29 -2.36
N GLY A 36 4.95 1.12 -2.03
CA GLY A 36 3.54 0.77 -2.21
C GLY A 36 2.62 1.72 -1.44
N SER A 37 2.97 2.11 -0.22
CA SER A 37 2.23 3.10 0.58
C SER A 37 2.15 4.45 -0.14
N ARG A 38 3.24 4.94 -0.73
CA ARG A 38 3.22 6.22 -1.46
C ARG A 38 2.40 6.14 -2.74
N ILE A 39 2.47 5.01 -3.45
CA ILE A 39 1.65 4.76 -4.65
C ILE A 39 0.17 4.72 -4.26
N TRP A 40 -0.17 3.99 -3.19
CA TRP A 40 -1.54 3.90 -2.70
C TRP A 40 -2.08 5.27 -2.27
N LEU A 41 -1.30 6.05 -1.52
CA LEU A 41 -1.67 7.42 -1.15
C LEU A 41 -1.93 8.29 -2.39
N ALA A 42 -1.09 8.17 -3.43
CA ALA A 42 -1.31 8.87 -4.69
C ALA A 42 -2.55 8.36 -5.44
N GLU A 43 -2.88 7.08 -5.31
CA GLU A 43 -4.10 6.50 -5.88
C GLU A 43 -5.35 7.08 -5.21
N VAL A 44 -5.43 7.06 -3.88
CA VAL A 44 -6.66 7.44 -3.17
C VAL A 44 -6.79 8.93 -2.91
N THR A 45 -5.70 9.68 -2.78
CA THR A 45 -5.74 11.15 -2.55
C THR A 45 -5.52 11.95 -3.84
N GLY A 46 -4.89 11.34 -4.84
CA GLY A 46 -4.43 12.01 -6.05
C GLY A 46 -3.13 12.81 -5.91
N THR A 47 -2.62 12.97 -4.69
CA THR A 47 -1.38 13.70 -4.44
C THR A 47 -0.18 12.85 -4.84
N GLY A 48 0.68 13.36 -5.73
CA GLY A 48 1.92 12.66 -6.11
C GLY A 48 1.77 11.69 -7.29
N ARG A 49 0.61 11.67 -7.97
CA ARG A 49 0.43 10.86 -9.20
C ARG A 49 1.40 11.23 -10.32
N ASP A 50 1.88 12.47 -10.33
CA ASP A 50 2.92 12.98 -11.24
C ASP A 50 4.24 12.20 -11.17
N ARG A 51 4.51 11.49 -10.07
CA ARG A 51 5.69 10.63 -9.92
C ARG A 51 5.59 9.31 -10.67
N TRP A 52 4.37 8.88 -11.01
CA TRP A 52 4.13 7.62 -11.73
C TRP A 52 3.14 7.85 -12.89
N PRO A 53 3.47 8.71 -13.86
CA PRO A 53 2.54 9.10 -14.92
C PRO A 53 2.14 7.90 -15.79
N THR A 54 3.05 6.95 -16.02
CA THR A 54 2.76 5.72 -16.78
C THR A 54 1.82 4.77 -16.03
N TYR A 55 1.82 4.81 -14.69
CA TYR A 55 0.99 3.93 -13.86
C TYR A 55 -0.45 4.46 -13.73
N PHE A 56 -0.59 5.75 -13.43
CA PHE A 56 -1.90 6.39 -13.28
C PHE A 56 -2.53 6.78 -14.63
N GLY A 57 -1.72 6.95 -15.67
CA GLY A 57 -2.18 7.40 -16.98
C GLY A 57 -2.97 8.71 -16.91
N ASN A 58 -3.96 8.85 -17.79
CA ASN A 58 -4.90 9.97 -17.81
C ASN A 58 -6.16 9.67 -17.00
N GLU A 59 -6.10 8.73 -16.05
CA GLU A 59 -7.28 8.26 -15.36
C GLU A 59 -7.76 9.31 -14.35
N PRO A 60 -8.99 9.85 -14.52
CA PRO A 60 -9.49 10.89 -13.64
C PRO A 60 -9.61 10.38 -12.21
N LEU A 61 -9.20 11.19 -11.23
CA LEU A 61 -9.64 10.97 -9.86
C LEU A 61 -11.12 11.25 -9.79
N HIS A 62 -11.91 10.20 -9.67
CA HIS A 62 -13.36 10.35 -9.54
C HIS A 62 -13.71 11.05 -8.23
N THR A 63 -13.08 10.66 -7.12
CA THR A 63 -13.24 11.36 -5.84
C THR A 63 -12.13 10.99 -4.83
N PRO A 64 -11.31 11.95 -4.35
CA PRO A 64 -10.21 11.64 -3.44
C PRO A 64 -10.68 11.40 -2.00
N TYR A 65 -10.10 10.40 -1.35
CA TYR A 65 -10.16 10.21 0.10
C TYR A 65 -9.34 11.29 0.83
N ARG A 66 -9.75 11.60 2.05
CA ARG A 66 -9.06 12.52 2.97
C ARG A 66 -8.53 11.78 4.20
N ASP A 67 -7.66 12.44 4.96
CA ASP A 67 -7.10 11.92 6.21
C ASP A 67 -6.56 10.48 6.11
N VAL A 68 -5.98 10.16 4.96
CA VAL A 68 -5.54 8.80 4.64
C VAL A 68 -4.28 8.45 5.42
N ARG A 69 -4.33 7.34 6.14
CA ARG A 69 -3.20 6.76 6.88
C ARG A 69 -3.01 5.28 6.52
N ILE A 70 -1.75 4.84 6.45
CA ILE A 70 -1.41 3.43 6.32
C ILE A 70 -1.25 2.86 7.73
N GLN A 71 -2.02 1.82 8.05
CA GLN A 71 -2.02 1.15 9.35
C GLN A 71 -1.03 -0.01 9.38
N ALA A 72 -0.97 -0.78 8.29
CA ALA A 72 -0.10 -1.94 8.17
C ALA A 72 0.31 -2.20 6.72
N GLY A 73 1.41 -2.93 6.53
CA GLY A 73 1.87 -3.29 5.20
C GLY A 73 2.84 -4.46 5.21
N ILE A 74 2.70 -5.32 4.19
CA ILE A 74 3.67 -6.38 3.88
C ILE A 74 3.92 -6.43 2.38
N ALA A 75 5.12 -6.87 1.99
CA ALA A 75 5.45 -7.16 0.60
C ALA A 75 5.84 -8.63 0.45
N ARG A 76 5.39 -9.26 -0.64
CA ARG A 76 5.69 -10.67 -0.94
C ARG A 76 6.02 -10.83 -2.42
N THR A 77 6.99 -11.68 -2.77
CA THR A 77 7.22 -12.02 -4.19
C THR A 77 6.03 -12.76 -4.80
N VAL A 78 5.80 -12.55 -6.08
CA VAL A 78 4.70 -13.16 -6.84
C VAL A 78 5.25 -14.26 -7.73
N GLY A 79 4.67 -15.47 -7.64
CA GLY A 79 5.05 -16.59 -8.51
C GLY A 79 6.51 -17.04 -8.39
N GLY A 80 7.15 -16.76 -7.24
CA GLY A 80 8.57 -17.05 -7.03
C GLY A 80 9.53 -16.14 -7.79
N SER A 81 9.06 -15.12 -8.49
CA SER A 81 9.90 -14.17 -9.21
C SER A 81 10.47 -13.12 -8.24
N PRO A 82 11.81 -12.98 -8.14
CA PRO A 82 12.42 -11.93 -7.32
C PRO A 82 12.18 -10.53 -7.88
N ASP A 83 11.76 -10.43 -9.14
CA ASP A 83 11.51 -9.16 -9.83
C ASP A 83 10.04 -8.76 -9.82
N ARG A 84 9.17 -9.51 -9.12
CA ARG A 84 7.76 -9.15 -8.95
C ARG A 84 7.35 -9.27 -7.51
N ALA A 85 6.80 -8.20 -6.96
CA ALA A 85 6.32 -8.16 -5.60
C ALA A 85 4.89 -7.63 -5.55
N ARG A 86 4.09 -8.20 -4.66
CA ARG A 86 2.78 -7.71 -4.27
C ARG A 86 2.89 -7.11 -2.88
N VAL A 87 2.60 -5.82 -2.79
CA VAL A 87 2.46 -5.12 -1.53
C VAL A 87 0.99 -5.19 -1.14
N ARG A 88 0.71 -5.71 0.05
CA ARG A 88 -0.61 -5.64 0.68
C ARG A 88 -0.55 -4.60 1.78
N LEU A 89 -1.50 -3.69 1.78
CA LEU A 89 -1.60 -2.61 2.74
C LEU A 89 -2.95 -2.68 3.45
N VAL A 90 -2.95 -2.25 4.70
CA VAL A 90 -4.16 -1.90 5.43
C VAL A 90 -4.12 -0.40 5.69
N TRP A 91 -5.20 0.29 5.41
CA TRP A 91 -5.27 1.74 5.47
C TRP A 91 -6.63 2.19 5.98
N ALA A 92 -6.64 3.42 6.49
CA ALA A 92 -7.84 4.12 6.90
C ALA A 92 -7.88 5.50 6.22
N GLY A 93 -9.07 6.05 6.04
CA GLY A 93 -9.28 7.37 5.46
C GLY A 93 -10.74 7.76 5.48
N GLU A 94 -11.00 9.05 5.28
CA GLU A 94 -12.35 9.59 5.14
C GLU A 94 -12.75 9.56 3.68
N ASP A 95 -13.91 8.96 3.40
CA ASP A 95 -14.47 8.92 2.07
C ASP A 95 -14.99 10.32 1.65
N PRO A 96 -15.32 10.53 0.37
CA PRO A 96 -15.82 11.82 -0.09
C PRO A 96 -17.17 12.25 0.48
N ALA A 97 -17.94 11.33 1.06
CA ALA A 97 -19.19 11.62 1.75
C ALA A 97 -18.94 12.07 3.21
N GLY A 98 -17.71 11.97 3.70
CA GLY A 98 -17.31 12.33 5.06
C GLY A 98 -17.35 11.14 6.03
N GLU A 99 -17.48 9.90 5.53
CA GLU A 99 -17.51 8.71 6.35
C GLU A 99 -16.08 8.19 6.58
N ALA A 100 -15.71 8.03 7.86
CA ALA A 100 -14.42 7.46 8.24
C ALA A 100 -14.42 5.95 8.02
N GLU A 101 -13.54 5.48 7.15
CA GLU A 101 -13.33 4.06 6.87
C GLU A 101 -12.00 3.61 7.46
N ASP A 102 -12.03 2.53 8.24
CA ASP A 102 -10.84 1.94 8.87
C ASP A 102 -10.66 0.48 8.44
N GLY A 103 -9.42 -0.02 8.44
CA GLY A 103 -9.13 -1.42 8.16
C GLY A 103 -9.31 -1.82 6.69
N ARG A 104 -9.34 -0.86 5.76
CA ARG A 104 -9.48 -1.16 4.33
C ARG A 104 -8.21 -1.82 3.81
N SER A 105 -8.40 -2.85 2.98
CA SER A 105 -7.27 -3.55 2.34
C SER A 105 -7.00 -3.00 0.95
N ALA A 106 -5.72 -2.93 0.60
CA ALA A 106 -5.26 -2.51 -0.72
C ALA A 106 -4.11 -3.40 -1.20
N GLN A 107 -3.95 -3.47 -2.53
CA GLN A 107 -2.88 -4.22 -3.16
C GLN A 107 -2.19 -3.37 -4.22
N VAL A 108 -0.86 -3.30 -4.15
CA VAL A 108 -0.02 -2.66 -5.16
C VAL A 108 0.93 -3.69 -5.74
N LEU A 109 0.92 -3.85 -7.07
CA LEU A 109 1.87 -4.71 -7.76
C LEU A 109 3.09 -3.88 -8.17
N LEU A 110 4.26 -4.41 -7.87
CA LEU A 110 5.55 -3.82 -8.20
C LEU A 110 6.34 -4.81 -9.05
N THR A 111 7.01 -4.30 -10.08
CA THR A 111 8.02 -5.03 -10.85
C THR A 111 9.37 -4.35 -10.68
N ARG A 112 10.44 -5.13 -10.61
CA ARG A 112 11.80 -4.62 -10.65
C ARG A 112 12.24 -4.54 -12.12
N SER A 113 12.73 -3.38 -12.53
CA SER A 113 13.31 -3.14 -13.85
C SER A 113 14.59 -2.33 -13.68
N HIS A 114 15.71 -2.80 -14.25
CA HIS A 114 17.03 -2.14 -14.17
C HIS A 114 17.40 -1.65 -12.75
N ALA A 115 17.20 -2.50 -11.74
CA ALA A 115 17.43 -2.23 -10.31
C ALA A 115 16.47 -1.23 -9.62
N ALA A 116 15.45 -0.72 -10.31
CA ALA A 116 14.40 0.12 -9.71
C ALA A 116 13.08 -0.65 -9.63
N TRP A 117 12.38 -0.50 -8.51
CA TRP A 117 11.01 -0.99 -8.38
C TRP A 117 10.04 0.02 -8.98
N GLN A 118 9.12 -0.46 -9.80
CA GLN A 118 8.11 0.33 -10.50
C GLN A 118 6.73 -0.29 -10.32
N PRO A 119 5.69 0.53 -10.12
CA PRO A 119 4.34 0.02 -10.07
C PRO A 119 3.86 -0.47 -11.44
N ILE A 120 3.11 -1.57 -11.41
CA ILE A 120 2.46 -2.17 -12.57
C ILE A 120 0.99 -2.47 -12.23
N ARG A 121 0.14 -2.47 -13.25
CA ARG A 121 -1.27 -2.88 -13.16
C ARG A 121 -1.44 -4.34 -13.55
#